data_AF-A0A7C3N708-F1
#
_entry.id   AF-A0A7C3N708-F1
#
_cell.length_a   1.000
_cell.length_b   1.000
_cell.length_c   1.000
_cell.angle_alpha   90.00
_cell.angle_beta   90.00
_cell.angle_gamma   90.00
#
_symmetry.space_group_name_H-M   'P 1'
#
loop_
_entity.id
_entity.type
_entity.pdbx_description
1 polymer ?
#
loop_
_entity_poly.entity_id
_entity_poly.type
_entity_poly.pdbx_seq_one_letter_code
_entity_poly.pdbx_strand_id
1 'polypeptide(L)' 'MEKGRRQTLFNTRVAAGKRNYFFDVKENQRGERYLVITESQQTSEGSYSRQRVLIYQEHLDAFLSGLRDAVKAMRR' A
#
# COMPACT_ATOMS: atom_id res chain seq x y z
N MET A 1 -10.43 -2.05 -24.30
CA MET A 1 -10.16 -0.76 -23.62
C MET A 1 -8.85 -0.91 -22.85
N GLU A 2 -7.76 -0.48 -23.47
CA GLU A 2 -6.40 -0.60 -22.93
C GLU A 2 -6.26 0.36 -21.75
N LYS A 3 -6.44 -0.15 -20.52
CA LYS A 3 -6.20 0.63 -19.30
C LYS A 3 -4.73 1.03 -19.31
N GLY A 4 -4.46 2.32 -19.58
CA GLY A 4 -3.14 2.93 -19.63
C GLY A 4 -2.21 2.28 -18.61
N ARG A 5 -1.16 1.64 -19.13
CA ARG A 5 -0.29 0.70 -18.44
C ARG A 5 0.44 1.40 -17.28
N ARG A 6 -0.18 1.44 -16.10
CA ARG A 6 0.49 1.78 -14.84
C ARG A 6 1.50 0.68 -14.58
N GLN A 7 2.78 0.97 -14.77
CA GLN A 7 3.85 0.01 -14.55
C GLN A 7 4.00 -0.21 -13.04
N THR A 8 3.96 -1.46 -12.61
CA THR A 8 4.33 -1.83 -11.23
C THR A 8 5.82 -2.10 -11.25
N LEU A 9 6.57 -1.28 -10.52
CA LEU A 9 8.03 -1.35 -10.41
C LEU A 9 8.46 -2.32 -9.29
N PHE A 10 7.63 -2.43 -8.26
CA PHE A 10 7.87 -3.32 -7.12
C PHE A 10 6.54 -3.76 -6.51
N ASN A 11 6.51 -4.98 -5.97
CA ASN A 11 5.40 -5.51 -5.19
C ASN A 11 5.96 -6.42 -4.09
N THR A 12 5.42 -6.30 -2.89
CA THR A 12 5.60 -7.30 -1.83
C THR A 12 4.30 -7.55 -1.08
N ARG A 13 4.15 -8.77 -0.56
CA ARG A 13 3.00 -9.22 0.22
C ARG A 13 3.44 -9.63 1.62
N VAL A 14 2.69 -9.18 2.63
CA VAL A 14 2.81 -9.62 4.01
C VAL A 14 1.51 -10.31 4.42
N ALA A 15 1.57 -11.60 4.71
CA ALA A 15 0.43 -12.38 5.20
C ALA A 15 0.35 -12.30 6.73
N ALA A 16 -0.84 -12.05 7.26
CA ALA A 16 -1.13 -11.93 8.69
C ALA A 16 -2.48 -12.59 9.01
N GLY A 17 -2.56 -13.91 8.85
CA GLY A 17 -3.79 -14.67 9.05
C GLY A 17 -4.87 -14.29 8.04
N LYS A 18 -6.02 -13.78 8.50
CA LYS A 18 -7.14 -13.33 7.65
C LYS A 18 -6.85 -12.01 6.92
N ARG A 19 -5.73 -11.34 7.22
CA ARG A 19 -5.32 -10.07 6.59
C ARG A 19 -4.10 -10.30 5.70
N ASN A 20 -4.09 -9.63 4.56
CA ASN A 20 -2.94 -9.55 3.67
C ASN A 20 -2.64 -8.08 3.39
N TYR A 21 -1.39 -7.69 3.57
CA TYR A 21 -0.91 -6.36 3.21
C TYR A 21 -0.09 -6.45 1.93
N PHE A 22 -0.33 -5.53 1.00
CA PHE A 22 0.41 -5.41 -0.24
C PHE A 22 1.05 -4.02 -0.30
N PHE A 23 2.33 -3.97 -0.65
CA PHE A 23 3.05 -2.73 -0.85
C PHE A 23 3.54 -2.71 -2.31
N ASP A 24 2.93 -1.86 -3.13
CA ASP A 24 3.29 -1.70 -4.54
C ASP A 24 3.98 -0.36 -4.76
N VAL A 25 5.07 -0.34 -5.53
CA VAL A 25 5.58 0.89 -6.13
C VAL A 25 5.12 0.93 -7.58
N LYS A 26 4.42 2.00 -7.96
CA LYS A 26 3.89 2.20 -9.31
C LYS A 26 4.37 3.51 -9.88
N GLU A 27 4.43 3.55 -11.21
CA GLU A 27 4.74 4.75 -11.97
C GLU A 27 3.53 5.10 -12.86
N ASN A 28 3.18 6.38 -12.93
CA ASN A 28 2.17 6.85 -13.87
C ASN A 28 2.80 7.17 -15.24
N GLN A 29 1.99 7.57 -16.20
CA GLN A 29 2.45 7.87 -17.57
C GLN A 29 3.41 9.08 -17.66
N ARG A 30 3.50 9.90 -16.61
CA ARG A 30 4.38 11.06 -16.52
C ARG A 30 5.71 10.74 -15.84
N GLY A 31 5.95 9.48 -15.47
CA GLY A 31 7.14 9.07 -14.71
C GLY A 31 7.05 9.33 -13.20
N GLU A 32 5.90 9.80 -12.70
CA GLU A 32 5.73 10.09 -11.27
C GLU A 32 5.45 8.79 -10.53
N ARG A 33 6.25 8.53 -9.49
CA ARG A 33 6.14 7.31 -8.67
C ARG A 33 5.28 7.52 -7.44
N TYR A 34 4.61 6.45 -7.04
CA TYR A 34 3.78 6.44 -5.85
C TYR A 34 3.76 5.04 -5.23
N LEU A 35 3.68 5.02 -3.90
CA LEU A 35 3.45 3.84 -3.10
C LEU A 35 1.94 3.57 -3.01
N VAL A 36 1.54 2.31 -3.15
CA VAL A 36 0.19 1.84 -2.88
C VAL A 36 0.26 0.80 -1.77
N ILE A 37 -0.36 1.10 -0.63
CA ILE A 37 -0.52 0.14 0.47
C ILE A 37 -1.95 -0.37 0.40
N THR A 38 -2.12 -1.69 0.28
CA THR A 38 -3.45 -2.33 0.27
C THR A 38 -3.56 -3.31 1.42
N GLU A 39 -4.59 -3.17 2.24
CA GLU A 39 -5.05 -4.22 3.13
C GLU A 39 -6.17 -5.00 2.44
N SER A 40 -6.06 -6.32 2.41
CA SER A 40 -7.11 -7.25 2.00
C SER A 40 -7.47 -8.14 3.19
N GLN A 41 -8.67 -7.98 3.73
CA GLN A 41 -9.17 -8.74 4.87
C GLN A 41 -10.27 -9.69 4.40
N GLN A 42 -10.16 -10.98 4.75
CA GLN A 42 -11.26 -11.92 4.58
C GLN A 42 -12.35 -11.66 5.62
N THR A 43 -13.58 -11.46 5.16
CA THR A 43 -14.76 -11.25 6.00
C THR A 43 -15.28 -12.57 6.55
N SER A 44 -16.20 -12.52 7.51
CA SER A 44 -16.90 -13.69 8.04
C SER A 44 -17.71 -14.44 6.98
N GLU A 45 -18.19 -13.74 5.95
CA GLU A 45 -18.97 -14.29 4.85
C GLU A 45 -18.09 -14.92 3.75
N GLY A 46 -16.77 -14.95 3.94
CA GLY A 46 -15.81 -15.49 2.98
C GLY A 46 -15.45 -14.54 1.83
N SER A 47 -16.06 -13.35 1.78
CA SER A 47 -15.70 -12.28 0.85
C SER A 47 -14.42 -11.54 1.30
N TYR A 48 -13.85 -10.68 0.46
CA TYR A 48 -12.67 -9.88 0.81
C TYR A 48 -13.01 -8.39 0.79
N SER A 49 -12.76 -7.71 1.91
CA SER A 49 -12.75 -6.25 1.95
C SER A 49 -11.34 -5.75 1.61
N ARG A 50 -11.25 -4.70 0.81
CA ARG A 50 -9.98 -4.08 0.43
C ARG A 50 -9.97 -2.61 0.82
N GLN A 51 -8.95 -2.20 1.56
CA GLN A 51 -8.67 -0.81 1.89
C GLN A 51 -7.34 -0.43 1.26
N ARG A 52 -7.24 0.80 0.74
CA ARG A 52 -6.07 1.22 -0.03
C ARG A 52 -5.69 2.66 0.29
N VAL A 53 -4.39 2.87 0.46
CA VAL A 53 -3.78 4.19 0.60
C VAL A 53 -2.77 4.39 -0.53
N LEU A 54 -2.75 5.59 -1.11
CA LEU A 54 -1.78 5.99 -2.11
C LEU A 54 -0.95 7.14 -1.54
N ILE A 55 0.36 7.06 -1.71
CA ILE A 55 1.30 8.08 -1.24
C ILE A 55 2.23 8.40 -2.41
N TYR A 56 2.17 9.63 -2.91
CA TYR A 56 3.08 10.09 -3.95
C TYR A 56 4.50 10.29 -3.40
N GLN A 57 5.49 10.18 -4.29
CA GLN A 57 6.91 10.18 -3.92
C GLN A 57 7.30 11.41 -3.08
N GLU A 58 6.77 12.59 -3.40
CA GLU A 58 7.02 13.84 -2.69
C GLU A 58 6.53 13.86 -1.24
N HIS A 59 5.65 12.94 -0.86
CA HIS A 59 5.09 12.85 0.50
C HIS A 59 5.66 11.67 1.30
N LEU A 60 6.54 10.84 0.70
CA LEU A 60 7.00 9.60 1.33
C LEU A 60 7.75 9.83 2.63
N ASP A 61 8.63 10.83 2.70
CA ASP A 61 9.45 11.05 3.89
C ASP A 61 8.60 11.47 5.10
N ALA A 62 7.67 12.40 4.89
CA ALA A 62 6.73 12.83 5.93
C ALA A 62 5.82 11.66 6.39
N PHE A 63 5.31 10.88 5.44
CA PHE A 63 4.50 9.69 5.73
C PHE A 63 5.28 8.65 6.54
N LEU A 64 6.52 8.35 6.15
CA LEU A 64 7.38 7.40 6.84
C LEU A 64 7.75 7.86 8.25
N SER A 65 7.97 9.16 8.45
CA SER A 65 8.18 9.72 9.79
C SER A 65 6.98 9.44 10.70
N GLY A 66 5.78 9.84 10.26
CA GLY A 66 4.55 9.62 11.04
C GLY A 66 4.27 8.14 11.31
N LEU A 67 4.52 7.27 10.33
CA LEU A 67 4.37 5.81 10.48
C LEU A 67 5.36 5.26 11.53
N ARG A 68 6.63 5.68 11.50
CA ARG A 68 7.65 5.23 12.46
C ARG A 68 7.31 5.68 13.88
N ASP A 69 6.84 6.92 14.05
CA ASP A 69 6.44 7.45 15.36
C ASP A 69 5.24 6.68 15.92
N ALA A 70 4.24 6.39 15.09
CA ALA A 70 3.10 5.56 15.47
C ALA A 70 3.54 4.14 15.89
N VAL A 71 4.43 3.50 15.13
CA VAL A 71 4.99 2.18 15.47
C VAL A 71 5.76 2.22 16.78
N LYS A 72 6.55 3.28 17.02
CA LYS A 72 7.28 3.47 18.28
C LYS A 72 6.32 3.61 19.46
N ALA A 73 5.20 4.33 19.29
CA ALA A 73 4.19 4.47 20.33
C ALA A 73 3.49 3.14 20.67
N MET A 74 3.23 2.28 19.69
CA MET A 74 2.60 0.95 19.90
C MET A 74 3.50 -0.08 20.59
N ARG A 75 4.82 0.14 20.61
CA ARG A 75 5.82 -0.79 21.18
C ARG A 75 6.27 -0.42 22.60
N ARG A 76 5.74 0.67 23.15
CA ARG A 76 5.94 1.05 24.56
C ARG A 76 4.89 0.37 25.41
#